data_AF-A0A3T0C4T6-F1
#
_entry.id   AF-A0A3T0C4T6-F1
#
_cell.length_a   1.000
_cell.length_b   1.000
_cell.length_c   1.000
_cell.angle_alpha   90.00
_cell.angle_beta   90.00
_cell.angle_gamma   90.00
#
_symmetry.space_group_name_H-M   'P 1'
#
loop_
_entity.id
_entity.type
_entity.pdbx_description
1 polymer ?
#
loop_
_entity_poly.entity_id
_entity_poly.type
_entity_poly.pdbx_seq_one_letter_code
_entity_poly.pdbx_strand_id
1 'polypeptide(L)'
;MTSHYPLTLRGFLHALAPWQPHTPGGTPPVPVPSPVLRGVTTASIIEVMLVVGLISVLSMGYMATEKKANEKLRWGTMADQLTLVSNAAKQYIQDNEDTLLQNVTSGHPQTISAKTLQDDGYIPSGFGLTNASHQGYEVDVALNPKQSGHLEAFVLTTDGVAIPFDGMRTISADAGGMAGYVENTSVATGAYGGWSVQLTDYGITASTGHLVSYLSSDVLGSNDEASDRLYRYTVTNRPDLNTMHTAINMGGNNINNGGTINTAAVTASGALQSDSVTTNTLTANTSVNTSTLTASNSITTNALTANNSINTNALYANGITTYGNVSATGTVTANGTITGGGTVRANGRLSAGEYLQLDAVATAGTACSPNGLVSRDSNGAILSCQSGVWATSSVGWKTPPAQTISCMTNNFEADAKIDASGVVQTRLIELVNVSSGKSKTAWDWQVGVGTSSIKDSAGGYPTVVVSVTGLTLMTNYLLNNYGYTVYNLDCVANWKW
;
A
#
# COMPACT_ATOMS: atom_id res chain seq x y z
N MET A 1 -64.95 13.20 24.12
CA MET A 1 -66.22 13.76 24.61
C MET A 1 -66.07 15.27 24.63
N THR A 2 -66.73 15.96 23.69
CA THR A 2 -67.44 17.26 23.82
C THR A 2 -67.82 17.67 22.40
N SER A 3 -69.12 17.56 22.14
CA SER A 3 -69.81 17.90 20.90
C SER A 3 -70.20 19.38 20.94
N HIS A 4 -70.08 20.10 19.82
CA HIS A 4 -70.97 21.21 19.49
C HIS A 4 -71.21 21.28 17.98
N TYR A 5 -72.49 21.20 17.62
CA TYR A 5 -73.06 21.37 16.29
C TYR A 5 -73.21 22.87 15.94
N PRO A 6 -73.07 23.28 14.67
CA PRO A 6 -73.40 24.63 14.22
C PRO A 6 -74.88 24.76 13.81
N LEU A 7 -75.55 25.82 14.30
CA LEU A 7 -76.86 26.27 13.87
C LEU A 7 -76.73 27.08 12.57
N THR A 8 -77.27 26.56 11.47
CA THR A 8 -77.48 27.32 10.23
C THR A 8 -78.91 27.86 10.20
N LEU A 9 -79.09 29.18 10.27
CA LEU A 9 -80.37 29.84 10.01
C LEU A 9 -80.34 30.43 8.60
N ARG A 10 -81.12 29.82 7.70
CA ARG A 10 -81.35 30.24 6.31
C ARG A 10 -82.69 30.96 6.26
N GLY A 11 -82.72 32.16 5.68
CA GLY A 11 -83.92 32.76 5.09
C GLY A 11 -84.32 34.11 5.67
N PHE A 12 -84.02 35.19 4.93
CA PHE A 12 -85.05 36.05 4.35
C PHE A 12 -84.41 36.92 3.26
N LEU A 13 -84.82 36.67 2.01
CA LEU A 13 -84.50 37.44 0.80
C LEU A 13 -85.62 38.45 0.54
N HIS A 14 -85.32 39.45 -0.29
CA HIS A 14 -86.14 40.55 -0.86
C HIS A 14 -85.95 41.90 -0.15
N ALA A 15 -85.74 43.03 -0.81
CA ALA A 15 -85.55 43.35 -2.23
C ALA A 15 -84.97 44.78 -2.28
N LEU A 16 -83.97 45.03 -3.14
CA LEU A 16 -83.54 46.39 -3.49
C LEU A 16 -83.85 46.61 -4.97
N ALA A 17 -84.94 47.32 -5.24
CA ALA A 17 -85.24 47.88 -6.54
C ALA A 17 -84.61 49.30 -6.62
N PRO A 18 -83.91 49.66 -7.70
CA PRO A 18 -83.48 51.02 -7.93
C PRO A 18 -84.58 51.87 -8.60
N TRP A 19 -84.61 53.12 -8.18
CA TRP A 19 -85.51 54.21 -8.54
C TRP A 19 -85.56 54.53 -10.05
N GLN A 20 -86.76 54.81 -10.56
CA GLN A 20 -86.99 55.65 -11.74
C GLN A 20 -87.92 56.84 -11.39
N PRO A 21 -87.78 58.02 -12.04
CA PRO A 21 -88.47 59.24 -11.64
C PRO A 21 -89.85 59.40 -12.30
N HIS A 22 -90.81 59.95 -11.56
CA HIS A 22 -92.15 60.30 -12.04
C HIS A 22 -92.22 61.72 -12.63
N THR A 23 -92.92 61.86 -13.75
CA THR A 23 -93.52 63.11 -14.26
C THR A 23 -94.95 63.29 -13.72
N PRO A 24 -95.45 64.53 -13.51
CA PRO A 24 -96.73 64.78 -12.82
C PRO A 24 -97.91 65.08 -13.78
N GLY A 25 -99.10 64.61 -13.45
CA GLY A 25 -100.35 65.09 -14.05
C GLY A 25 -101.60 64.30 -13.65
N GLY A 26 -102.61 64.98 -13.11
CA GLY A 26 -104.01 64.50 -13.10
C GLY A 26 -104.73 64.49 -11.74
N THR A 27 -105.79 65.29 -11.64
CA THR A 27 -106.68 65.64 -10.51
C THR A 27 -107.78 64.60 -10.15
N PRO A 28 -108.53 64.75 -9.02
CA PRO A 28 -109.08 63.66 -8.18
C PRO A 28 -110.60 63.38 -8.35
N PRO A 29 -111.18 62.40 -7.61
CA PRO A 29 -112.29 62.75 -6.68
C PRO A 29 -112.43 61.91 -5.37
N VAL A 30 -112.76 62.63 -4.28
CA VAL A 30 -113.73 62.46 -3.14
C VAL A 30 -113.88 61.11 -2.36
N PRO A 31 -114.07 61.12 -1.00
CA PRO A 31 -113.72 60.01 -0.09
C PRO A 31 -114.90 59.19 0.50
N VAL A 32 -114.59 58.03 1.07
CA VAL A 32 -115.40 57.31 2.09
C VAL A 32 -114.47 56.72 3.18
N PRO A 33 -114.86 56.72 4.47
CA PRO A 33 -113.94 56.56 5.60
C PRO A 33 -113.77 55.10 6.04
N SER A 34 -112.61 54.78 6.62
CA SER A 34 -112.38 53.57 7.43
C SER A 34 -111.54 53.95 8.66
N PRO A 35 -111.73 53.26 9.80
CA PRO A 35 -111.61 53.86 11.12
C PRO A 35 -110.17 54.12 11.55
N VAL A 36 -110.05 55.21 12.31
CA VAL A 36 -108.91 55.67 13.06
C VAL A 36 -108.32 54.55 13.93
N LEU A 37 -107.05 54.19 13.70
CA LEU A 37 -106.17 53.73 14.78
C LEU A 37 -105.39 54.95 15.28
N ARG A 38 -105.88 55.44 16.43
CA ARG A 38 -105.28 56.47 17.27
C ARG A 38 -103.88 56.02 17.68
N GLY A 39 -102.92 56.95 17.62
CA GLY A 39 -101.75 56.91 18.49
C GLY A 39 -100.39 56.82 17.81
N VAL A 40 -100.07 57.71 16.87
CA VAL A 40 -98.69 58.24 16.83
C VAL A 40 -98.69 59.44 17.76
N THR A 41 -98.47 59.19 19.05
CA THR A 41 -98.16 60.24 20.01
C THR A 41 -96.89 60.93 19.50
N THR A 42 -97.01 62.21 19.18
CA THR A 42 -95.88 63.14 19.07
C THR A 42 -94.99 62.92 20.28
N ALA A 43 -93.84 62.28 20.09
CA ALA A 43 -92.82 62.23 21.14
C ALA A 43 -92.57 63.67 21.57
N SER A 44 -92.71 63.93 22.87
CA SER A 44 -92.44 65.27 23.36
C SER A 44 -90.98 65.62 23.04
N ILE A 45 -90.67 66.90 22.76
CA ILE A 45 -89.29 67.34 22.50
C ILE A 45 -88.35 66.89 23.65
N ILE A 46 -88.89 66.75 24.87
CA ILE A 46 -88.19 66.25 26.05
C ILE A 46 -87.77 64.77 25.91
N GLU A 47 -88.61 63.88 25.37
CA GLU A 47 -88.24 62.46 25.17
C GLU A 47 -87.15 62.29 24.13
N VAL A 48 -87.21 63.05 23.03
CA VAL A 48 -86.16 63.02 22.00
C VAL A 48 -84.83 63.55 22.56
N MET A 49 -84.86 64.62 23.38
CA MET A 49 -83.68 65.16 24.05
C MET A 49 -83.09 64.19 25.08
N LEU A 50 -83.93 63.46 25.83
CA LEU A 50 -83.48 62.44 26.77
C LEU A 50 -82.83 61.24 26.07
N VAL A 51 -83.41 60.79 24.96
CA VAL A 51 -82.84 59.68 24.17
C VAL A 51 -81.53 60.07 23.51
N VAL A 52 -81.43 61.27 22.93
CA VAL A 52 -80.16 61.78 22.36
C VAL A 52 -79.10 61.99 23.44
N GLY A 53 -79.50 62.50 24.62
CA GLY A 53 -78.62 62.59 25.79
C GLY A 53 -78.08 61.23 26.22
N LEU A 54 -78.94 60.21 26.36
CA LEU A 54 -78.54 58.84 26.68
C LEU A 54 -77.64 58.21 25.63
N ILE A 55 -77.97 58.38 24.33
CA ILE A 55 -77.14 57.88 23.23
C ILE A 55 -75.77 58.55 23.26
N SER A 56 -75.68 59.86 23.49
CA SER A 56 -74.40 60.55 23.55
C SER A 56 -73.52 60.09 24.73
N VAL A 57 -74.09 59.79 25.90
CA VAL A 57 -73.37 59.21 27.04
C VAL A 57 -72.90 57.78 26.73
N LEU A 58 -73.74 56.96 26.09
CA LEU A 58 -73.37 55.61 25.66
C LEU A 58 -72.31 55.63 24.56
N SER A 59 -72.38 56.56 23.61
CA SER A 59 -71.37 56.76 22.58
C SER A 59 -70.04 57.24 23.17
N MET A 60 -70.04 58.11 24.18
CA MET A 60 -68.82 58.50 24.91
C MET A 60 -68.20 57.31 25.66
N GLY A 61 -69.03 56.46 26.30
CA GLY A 61 -68.58 55.21 26.90
C GLY A 61 -67.99 54.23 25.88
N TYR A 62 -68.66 54.06 24.74
CA TYR A 62 -68.21 53.20 23.64
C TYR A 62 -66.92 53.71 22.98
N MET A 63 -66.80 55.03 22.75
CA MET A 63 -65.58 55.64 22.24
C MET A 63 -64.42 55.52 23.23
N ALA A 64 -64.67 55.59 24.53
CA ALA A 64 -63.64 55.37 25.55
C ALA A 64 -63.16 53.91 25.57
N THR A 65 -64.05 52.94 25.36
CA THR A 65 -63.67 51.52 25.25
C THR A 65 -62.92 51.22 23.95
N GLU A 66 -63.34 51.80 22.83
CA GLU A 66 -62.65 51.69 21.53
C GLU A 66 -61.27 52.34 21.56
N LYS A 67 -61.11 53.49 22.22
CA LYS A 67 -59.79 54.11 22.42
C LYS A 67 -58.84 53.18 23.17
N LYS A 68 -59.28 52.58 24.28
CA LYS A 68 -58.49 51.61 25.05
C LYS A 68 -58.18 50.34 24.25
N ALA A 69 -59.13 49.85 23.44
CA ALA A 69 -58.92 48.68 22.59
C ALA A 69 -57.87 48.95 21.50
N ASN A 70 -57.93 50.12 20.86
CA ASN A 70 -56.94 50.53 19.85
C ASN A 70 -55.56 50.78 20.45
N GLU A 71 -55.47 51.35 21.66
CA GLU A 71 -54.19 51.49 22.38
C GLU A 71 -53.57 50.13 22.67
N LYS A 72 -54.36 49.15 23.11
CA LYS A 72 -53.87 47.79 23.35
C LYS A 72 -53.37 47.11 22.08
N LEU A 73 -54.05 47.29 20.94
CA LEU A 73 -53.55 46.79 19.65
C LEU A 73 -52.21 47.44 19.26
N ARG A 74 -52.07 48.76 19.45
CA ARG A 74 -50.80 49.47 19.21
C ARG A 74 -49.68 48.93 20.10
N TRP A 75 -49.96 48.70 21.38
CA TRP A 75 -49.00 48.12 22.33
C TRP A 75 -48.60 46.69 21.96
N GLY A 76 -49.54 45.85 21.52
CA GLY A 76 -49.23 44.51 21.01
C GLY A 76 -48.26 44.55 19.82
N THR A 77 -48.45 45.47 18.88
CA THR A 77 -47.50 45.64 17.77
C THR A 77 -46.13 46.15 18.24
N MET A 78 -46.07 47.06 19.22
CA MET A 78 -44.79 47.50 19.80
C MET A 78 -44.05 46.35 20.49
N ALA A 79 -44.79 45.43 21.12
CA ALA A 79 -44.24 44.22 21.72
C ALA A 79 -43.61 43.29 20.66
N ASP A 80 -44.34 43.00 19.59
CA ASP A 80 -43.83 42.20 18.47
C ASP A 80 -42.58 42.82 17.85
N GLN A 81 -42.57 44.16 17.68
CA GLN A 81 -41.41 44.89 17.18
C GLN A 81 -40.21 44.80 18.12
N LEU A 82 -40.42 44.97 19.43
CA LEU A 82 -39.36 44.83 20.44
C LEU A 82 -38.78 43.40 20.43
N THR A 83 -39.62 42.38 20.33
CA THR A 83 -39.19 40.96 20.25
C THR A 83 -38.41 40.69 18.97
N LEU A 84 -38.86 41.22 17.83
CA LEU A 84 -38.14 41.09 16.56
C LEU A 84 -36.74 41.71 16.64
N VAL A 85 -36.64 42.94 17.13
CA VAL A 85 -35.33 43.62 17.29
C VAL A 85 -34.46 42.89 18.31
N SER A 86 -35.04 42.38 19.40
CA SER A 86 -34.28 41.60 20.40
C SER A 86 -33.70 40.32 19.83
N ASN A 87 -34.45 39.59 18.99
CA ASN A 87 -33.97 38.39 18.33
C ASN A 87 -32.89 38.71 17.28
N ALA A 88 -33.07 39.79 16.53
CA ALA A 88 -32.07 40.27 15.57
C ALA A 88 -30.77 40.70 16.28
N ALA A 89 -30.89 41.42 17.39
CA ALA A 89 -29.78 41.83 18.24
C ALA A 89 -29.01 40.63 18.78
N LYS A 90 -29.72 39.61 19.29
CA LYS A 90 -29.12 38.35 19.72
C LYS A 90 -28.29 37.72 18.60
N GLN A 91 -28.86 37.56 17.41
CA GLN A 91 -28.14 36.95 16.29
C GLN A 91 -26.93 37.79 15.87
N TYR A 92 -27.08 39.12 15.80
CA TYR A 92 -25.98 40.04 15.49
C TYR A 92 -24.82 39.90 16.46
N ILE A 93 -25.12 39.88 17.78
CA ILE A 93 -24.09 39.76 18.81
C ILE A 93 -23.39 38.41 18.72
N GLN A 94 -24.14 37.33 18.47
CA GLN A 94 -23.58 35.98 18.29
C GLN A 94 -22.65 35.88 17.08
N ASP A 95 -22.99 36.53 15.97
CA ASP A 95 -22.17 36.51 14.76
C ASP A 95 -20.94 37.42 14.86
N ASN A 96 -20.95 38.43 15.74
CA ASN A 96 -19.93 39.47 15.85
C ASN A 96 -19.22 39.50 17.22
N GLU A 97 -19.34 38.44 18.02
CA GLU A 97 -18.89 38.38 19.41
C GLU A 97 -17.41 38.78 19.56
N ASP A 98 -16.52 38.20 18.76
CA ASP A 98 -15.07 38.49 18.80
C ASP A 98 -14.76 39.96 18.55
N THR A 99 -15.53 40.62 17.68
CA THR A 99 -15.34 42.05 17.36
C THR A 99 -15.89 42.93 18.48
N LEU A 100 -17.05 42.56 19.03
CA LEU A 100 -17.66 43.27 20.15
C LEU A 100 -16.81 43.17 21.43
N LEU A 101 -16.24 42.00 21.73
CA LEU A 101 -15.34 41.79 22.87
C LEU A 101 -14.05 42.62 22.78
N GLN A 102 -13.64 43.05 21.58
CA GLN A 102 -12.49 43.96 21.40
C GLN A 102 -12.87 45.42 21.60
N ASN A 103 -14.13 45.80 21.32
CA ASN A 103 -14.58 47.19 21.30
C ASN A 103 -15.27 47.61 22.60
N VAL A 104 -15.92 46.68 23.30
CA VAL A 104 -16.62 46.96 24.56
C VAL A 104 -15.64 46.90 25.73
N THR A 105 -15.64 47.93 26.58
CA THR A 105 -14.83 47.95 27.81
C THR A 105 -15.72 48.18 29.04
N SER A 106 -15.18 47.91 30.23
CA SER A 106 -15.97 48.01 31.48
C SER A 106 -16.52 49.43 31.66
N GLY A 107 -17.86 49.54 31.77
CA GLY A 107 -18.56 50.83 31.90
C GLY A 107 -18.69 51.63 30.60
N HIS A 108 -18.25 51.09 29.46
CA HIS A 108 -18.33 51.74 28.14
C HIS A 108 -18.97 50.78 27.13
N PRO A 109 -20.31 50.76 27.05
CA PRO A 109 -21.02 49.89 26.13
C PRO A 109 -20.83 50.34 24.68
N GLN A 110 -20.96 49.40 23.74
CA GLN A 110 -21.05 49.70 22.33
C GLN A 110 -22.52 49.72 21.90
N THR A 111 -22.98 50.86 21.39
CA THR A 111 -24.33 51.01 20.83
C THR A 111 -24.36 50.58 19.37
N ILE A 112 -25.33 49.73 19.03
CA ILE A 112 -25.64 49.30 17.66
C ILE A 112 -27.04 49.79 17.33
N SER A 113 -27.17 50.57 16.25
CA SER A 113 -28.47 51.09 15.83
C SER A 113 -29.31 50.00 15.16
N ALA A 114 -30.65 50.10 15.25
CA ALA A 114 -31.52 49.23 14.46
C ALA A 114 -31.33 49.40 12.94
N LYS A 115 -30.78 50.54 12.50
CA LYS A 115 -30.41 50.74 11.09
C LYS A 115 -29.24 49.84 10.68
N THR A 116 -28.23 49.70 11.54
CA THR A 116 -27.11 48.76 11.35
C THR A 116 -27.62 47.33 11.24
N LEU A 117 -28.49 46.89 12.17
CA LEU A 117 -29.10 45.56 12.12
C LEU A 117 -29.90 45.33 10.83
N GLN A 118 -30.54 46.38 10.29
CA GLN A 118 -31.26 46.29 9.01
C GLN A 118 -30.30 46.23 7.80
N ASP A 119 -29.24 47.05 7.79
CA ASP A 119 -28.27 47.09 6.70
C ASP A 119 -27.45 45.79 6.61
N ASP A 120 -27.15 45.19 7.76
CA ASP A 120 -26.45 43.91 7.85
C ASP A 120 -27.38 42.69 7.65
N GLY A 121 -28.69 42.92 7.47
CA GLY A 121 -29.66 41.89 7.08
C GLY A 121 -30.29 41.10 8.22
N TYR A 122 -30.05 41.47 9.49
CA TYR A 122 -30.68 40.86 10.66
C TYR A 122 -32.14 41.30 10.85
N ILE A 123 -32.50 42.47 10.34
CA ILE A 123 -33.88 42.99 10.31
C ILE A 123 -34.30 43.19 8.84
N PRO A 124 -35.55 42.83 8.46
CA PRO A 124 -36.05 43.07 7.10
C PRO A 124 -35.96 44.55 6.68
N SER A 125 -35.63 44.81 5.41
CA SER A 125 -35.54 46.16 4.86
C SER A 125 -36.83 46.98 4.93
N GLY A 126 -37.99 46.30 5.01
CA GLY A 126 -39.30 46.94 5.18
C GLY A 126 -39.70 47.22 6.65
N PHE A 127 -38.86 46.86 7.62
CA PHE A 127 -39.15 47.13 9.03
C PHE A 127 -39.07 48.63 9.34
N GLY A 128 -40.09 49.15 10.02
CA GLY A 128 -40.09 50.53 10.50
C GLY A 128 -39.16 50.69 11.70
N LEU A 129 -38.17 51.58 11.61
CA LEU A 129 -37.16 51.79 12.65
C LEU A 129 -37.67 52.54 13.90
N THR A 130 -38.94 52.94 13.90
CA THR A 130 -39.60 53.56 15.05
C THR A 130 -40.92 52.87 15.37
N ASN A 131 -41.25 52.80 16.65
CA ASN A 131 -42.51 52.28 17.13
C ASN A 131 -43.66 53.31 16.98
N ALA A 132 -44.89 52.94 17.35
CA ALA A 132 -46.03 53.84 17.21
C ALA A 132 -46.05 55.05 18.17
N SER A 133 -45.08 55.16 19.10
CA SER A 133 -44.80 56.35 19.92
C SER A 133 -43.63 57.18 19.37
N HIS A 134 -43.19 56.88 18.14
CA HIS A 134 -42.04 57.49 17.47
C HIS A 134 -40.71 57.30 18.20
N GLN A 135 -40.61 56.25 19.03
CA GLN A 135 -39.33 55.88 19.65
C GLN A 135 -38.56 54.96 18.69
N GLY A 136 -37.28 55.24 18.47
CA GLY A 136 -36.34 54.40 17.73
C GLY A 136 -35.92 53.17 18.54
N TYR A 137 -35.11 52.30 17.93
CA TYR A 137 -34.53 51.12 18.58
C TYR A 137 -33.01 51.13 18.48
N GLU A 138 -32.36 50.79 19.59
CA GLU A 138 -30.91 50.59 19.67
C GLU A 138 -30.58 49.40 20.57
N VAL A 139 -29.36 48.88 20.42
CA VAL A 139 -28.84 47.77 21.21
C VAL A 139 -27.54 48.22 21.84
N ASP A 140 -27.53 48.31 23.17
CA ASP A 140 -26.31 48.58 23.92
C ASP A 140 -25.70 47.27 24.39
N VAL A 141 -24.50 46.96 23.90
CA VAL A 141 -23.73 45.77 24.27
C VAL A 141 -22.67 46.17 25.29
N ALA A 142 -22.70 45.56 26.47
CA ALA A 142 -21.84 45.85 27.59
C ALA A 142 -21.14 44.59 28.10
N LEU A 143 -20.06 44.75 28.86
CA LEU A 143 -19.46 43.63 29.60
C LEU A 143 -20.26 43.38 30.89
N ASN A 144 -20.47 42.11 31.22
CA ASN A 144 -21.05 41.70 32.48
C ASN A 144 -20.11 42.09 33.64
N PRO A 145 -20.51 43.00 34.56
CA PRO A 145 -19.65 43.44 35.65
C PRO A 145 -19.36 42.33 36.68
N LYS A 146 -20.13 41.25 36.67
CA LYS A 146 -19.98 40.09 37.58
C LYS A 146 -19.23 38.92 36.95
N GLN A 147 -19.13 38.86 35.62
CA GLN A 147 -18.48 37.78 34.88
C GLN A 147 -17.54 38.37 33.81
N SER A 148 -16.23 38.32 34.09
CA SER A 148 -15.23 38.87 33.18
C SER A 148 -15.28 38.20 31.80
N GLY A 149 -15.29 39.01 30.74
CA GLY A 149 -15.22 38.52 29.36
C GLY A 149 -16.55 38.04 28.77
N HIS A 150 -17.68 38.22 29.48
CA HIS A 150 -19.00 37.89 28.95
C HIS A 150 -19.76 39.16 28.56
N LEU A 151 -20.40 39.13 27.40
CA LEU A 151 -21.27 40.22 26.94
C LEU A 151 -22.67 40.10 27.58
N GLU A 152 -23.30 41.24 27.82
CA GLU A 152 -24.71 41.42 28.08
C GLU A 152 -25.22 42.53 27.16
N ALA A 153 -26.51 42.52 26.82
CA ALA A 153 -27.04 43.55 25.94
C ALA A 153 -28.44 44.02 26.34
N PHE A 154 -28.74 45.27 26.00
CA PHE A 154 -30.00 45.92 26.29
C PHE A 154 -30.56 46.50 24.99
N VAL A 155 -31.67 45.95 24.51
CA VAL A 155 -32.39 46.52 23.37
C VAL A 155 -33.31 47.59 23.92
N LEU A 156 -32.99 48.86 23.68
CA LEU A 156 -33.69 50.02 24.24
C LEU A 156 -34.50 50.71 23.16
N THR A 157 -35.61 51.33 23.56
CA THR A 157 -36.21 52.38 22.74
C THR A 157 -35.70 53.76 23.14
N THR A 158 -35.48 54.62 22.15
CA THR A 158 -34.94 55.99 22.33
C THR A 158 -35.75 57.02 21.56
N ASP A 159 -35.60 58.30 21.90
CA ASP A 159 -36.35 59.41 21.30
C ASP A 159 -37.89 59.27 21.39
N GLY A 160 -38.63 60.13 20.70
CA GLY A 160 -40.09 60.05 20.62
C GLY A 160 -40.80 60.48 21.91
N VAL A 161 -42.01 59.94 22.12
CA VAL A 161 -42.90 60.33 23.23
C VAL A 161 -42.95 59.23 24.27
N ALA A 162 -42.89 59.62 25.56
CA ALA A 162 -43.02 58.71 26.69
C ALA A 162 -44.31 57.88 26.62
N ILE A 163 -44.15 56.56 26.68
CA ILE A 163 -45.26 55.62 26.75
C ILE A 163 -45.87 55.67 28.16
N PRO A 164 -47.20 55.79 28.32
CA PRO A 164 -47.85 55.72 29.63
C PRO A 164 -47.49 54.41 30.36
N PHE A 165 -47.41 54.46 31.69
CA PHE A 165 -47.01 53.32 32.51
C PHE A 165 -47.81 52.03 32.23
N ASP A 166 -49.13 52.13 32.06
CA ASP A 166 -49.98 50.99 31.72
C ASP A 166 -49.62 50.36 30.36
N GLY A 167 -49.21 51.21 29.40
CA GLY A 167 -48.73 50.78 28.10
C GLY A 167 -47.40 50.07 28.19
N MET A 168 -46.42 50.64 28.88
CA MET A 168 -45.11 50.01 29.09
C MET A 168 -45.27 48.61 29.71
N ARG A 169 -46.05 48.49 30.78
CA ARG A 169 -46.30 47.21 31.45
C ARG A 169 -46.98 46.19 30.52
N THR A 170 -47.94 46.63 29.70
CA THR A 170 -48.62 45.77 28.74
C THR A 170 -47.67 45.29 27.65
N ILE A 171 -46.89 46.20 27.06
CA ILE A 171 -45.92 45.88 26.01
C ILE A 171 -44.87 44.88 26.52
N SER A 172 -44.28 45.12 27.70
CA SER A 172 -43.29 44.21 28.27
C SER A 172 -43.87 42.83 28.60
N ALA A 173 -45.14 42.77 29.03
CA ALA A 173 -45.80 41.51 29.30
C ALA A 173 -46.10 40.73 28.01
N ASP A 174 -46.55 41.42 26.96
CA ASP A 174 -46.91 40.83 25.67
C ASP A 174 -45.68 40.40 24.86
N ALA A 175 -44.57 41.15 24.95
CA ALA A 175 -43.31 40.82 24.27
C ALA A 175 -42.69 39.51 24.79
N GLY A 176 -42.96 39.17 26.05
CA GLY A 176 -42.43 37.97 26.70
C GLY A 176 -40.92 38.04 26.97
N GLY A 177 -40.34 36.91 27.38
CA GLY A 177 -38.91 36.82 27.69
C GLY A 177 -38.47 37.80 28.78
N MET A 178 -37.33 38.44 28.57
CA MET A 178 -36.77 39.46 29.47
C MET A 178 -37.09 40.89 28.98
N ALA A 179 -38.27 41.09 28.38
CA ALA A 179 -38.77 42.42 28.05
C ALA A 179 -39.20 43.20 29.31
N GLY A 180 -39.07 44.51 29.24
CA GLY A 180 -39.20 45.43 30.36
C GLY A 180 -39.37 46.87 29.90
N TYR A 181 -39.27 47.79 30.86
CA TYR A 181 -39.45 49.21 30.67
C TYR A 181 -38.58 50.02 31.63
N VAL A 182 -38.45 51.31 31.35
CA VAL A 182 -37.70 52.29 32.15
C VAL A 182 -38.68 53.34 32.65
N GLU A 183 -39.06 53.23 33.93
CA GLU A 183 -39.88 54.24 34.61
C GLU A 183 -39.00 55.32 35.27
N ASN A 184 -37.89 54.89 35.87
CA ASN A 184 -36.85 55.77 36.41
C ASN A 184 -35.60 55.65 35.53
N THR A 185 -35.04 56.77 35.07
CA THR A 185 -33.95 56.87 34.07
C THR A 185 -32.71 55.99 34.29
N SER A 186 -32.54 55.40 35.49
CA SER A 186 -31.39 54.57 35.84
C SER A 186 -31.70 53.08 36.02
N VAL A 187 -32.98 52.66 35.99
CA VAL A 187 -33.38 51.27 36.30
C VAL A 187 -34.28 50.71 35.21
N ALA A 188 -33.82 49.62 34.59
CA ALA A 188 -34.62 48.76 33.74
C ALA A 188 -35.40 47.76 34.60
N THR A 189 -36.70 47.64 34.34
CA THR A 189 -37.61 46.78 35.12
C THR A 189 -38.39 45.86 34.20
N GLY A 190 -38.39 44.57 34.49
CA GLY A 190 -39.15 43.57 33.75
C GLY A 190 -40.66 43.69 33.93
N ALA A 191 -41.42 43.01 33.06
CA ALA A 191 -42.86 42.90 33.19
C ALA A 191 -43.26 42.50 34.63
N TYR A 192 -44.19 43.26 35.23
CA TYR A 192 -44.65 43.05 36.62
C TYR A 192 -43.55 43.05 37.70
N GLY A 193 -42.36 43.58 37.41
CA GLY A 193 -41.23 43.57 38.35
C GLY A 193 -40.50 42.23 38.45
N GLY A 194 -40.64 41.35 37.44
CA GLY A 194 -40.01 40.03 37.43
C GLY A 194 -38.48 40.05 37.46
N TRP A 195 -37.87 41.16 37.05
CA TRP A 195 -36.43 41.43 37.18
C TRP A 195 -36.19 42.94 37.25
N SER A 196 -35.02 43.34 37.75
CA SER A 196 -34.59 44.73 37.78
C SER A 196 -33.08 44.81 37.60
N VAL A 197 -32.63 45.72 36.73
CA VAL A 197 -31.21 45.94 36.44
C VAL A 197 -30.92 47.44 36.49
N GLN A 198 -29.82 47.78 37.17
CA GLN A 198 -29.30 49.14 37.24
C GLN A 198 -28.48 49.43 35.97
N LEU A 199 -29.03 50.25 35.05
CA LEU A 199 -28.41 50.50 33.74
C LEU A 199 -27.06 51.21 33.84
N THR A 200 -26.89 52.05 34.86
CA THR A 200 -25.64 52.78 35.11
C THR A 200 -24.46 51.86 35.44
N ASP A 201 -24.70 50.65 35.94
CA ASP A 201 -23.64 49.67 36.21
C ASP A 201 -22.97 49.20 34.91
N TYR A 202 -23.66 49.37 33.78
CA TYR A 202 -23.21 49.02 32.43
C TYR A 202 -22.79 50.24 31.61
N GLY A 203 -22.82 51.44 32.19
CA GLY A 203 -22.58 52.69 31.46
C GLY A 203 -23.72 53.11 30.53
N ILE A 204 -24.91 52.54 30.71
CA ILE A 204 -26.09 52.77 29.84
C ILE A 204 -26.98 53.84 30.46
N THR A 205 -27.49 54.74 29.61
CA THR A 205 -28.46 55.77 29.99
C THR A 205 -29.78 55.55 29.26
N ALA A 206 -30.90 55.65 29.97
CA ALA A 206 -32.22 55.51 29.36
C ALA A 206 -33.17 56.63 29.77
N SER A 207 -34.20 56.84 28.97
CA SER A 207 -35.23 57.85 29.22
C SER A 207 -36.47 57.22 29.86
N THR A 208 -37.11 57.92 30.80
CA THR A 208 -38.40 57.51 31.36
C THR A 208 -39.44 57.35 30.25
N GLY A 209 -40.30 56.32 30.34
CA GLY A 209 -41.36 56.09 29.36
C GLY A 209 -40.93 55.26 28.14
N HIS A 210 -39.82 54.51 28.26
CA HIS A 210 -39.23 53.73 27.17
C HIS A 210 -39.20 52.24 27.51
N LEU A 211 -39.07 51.43 26.47
CA LEU A 211 -39.03 49.98 26.56
C LEU A 211 -37.57 49.51 26.60
N VAL A 212 -37.37 48.34 27.18
CA VAL A 212 -36.07 47.67 27.19
C VAL A 212 -36.28 46.17 27.06
N SER A 213 -35.37 45.46 26.42
CA SER A 213 -35.27 44.00 26.47
C SER A 213 -33.86 43.63 26.88
N TYR A 214 -33.73 42.82 27.93
CA TYR A 214 -32.44 42.46 28.49
C TYR A 214 -32.00 41.09 27.95
N LEU A 215 -30.85 41.05 27.30
CA LEU A 215 -30.20 39.84 26.79
C LEU A 215 -29.04 39.49 27.72
N SER A 216 -29.27 38.55 28.64
CA SER A 216 -28.24 38.09 29.57
C SER A 216 -27.11 37.33 28.86
N SER A 217 -25.96 37.16 29.53
CA SER A 217 -24.84 36.38 29.01
C SER A 217 -25.23 34.95 28.63
N ASP A 218 -26.15 34.32 29.36
CA ASP A 218 -26.65 32.97 29.04
C ASP A 218 -27.41 32.93 27.71
N VAL A 219 -28.18 33.98 27.40
CA VAL A 219 -29.02 34.07 26.19
C VAL A 219 -28.20 34.45 24.97
N LEU A 220 -27.20 35.32 25.16
CA LEU A 220 -26.21 35.67 24.14
C LEU A 220 -25.28 34.48 23.84
N GLY A 221 -25.11 33.59 24.82
CA GLY A 221 -24.40 32.34 24.69
C GLY A 221 -22.95 32.50 25.13
N SER A 222 -22.69 32.35 26.42
CA SER A 222 -21.38 31.81 26.82
C SER A 222 -21.28 30.38 26.27
N ASN A 223 -20.20 30.08 25.56
CA ASN A 223 -19.90 28.83 24.86
C ASN A 223 -19.97 27.52 25.69
N ASP A 224 -20.49 27.52 26.92
CA ASP A 224 -20.21 26.44 27.87
C ASP A 224 -21.25 25.30 27.97
N GLU A 225 -22.54 25.44 27.63
CA GLU A 225 -23.48 24.38 28.06
C GLU A 225 -24.56 23.91 27.05
N ALA A 226 -24.63 24.42 25.81
CA ALA A 226 -25.72 24.04 24.88
C ALA A 226 -25.32 23.47 23.51
N SER A 227 -24.03 23.48 23.13
CA SER A 227 -23.60 23.10 21.76
C SER A 227 -22.64 21.91 21.66
N ASP A 228 -22.47 21.12 22.73
CA ASP A 228 -21.61 19.92 22.71
C ASP A 228 -22.29 18.70 22.05
N ARG A 229 -22.95 18.92 20.91
CA ARG A 229 -23.60 17.86 20.14
C ARG A 229 -23.32 18.05 18.65
N LEU A 230 -22.52 17.16 18.09
CA LEU A 230 -22.39 17.03 16.64
C LEU A 230 -23.66 16.35 16.08
N TYR A 231 -24.66 17.15 15.72
CA TYR A 231 -25.91 16.68 15.11
C TYR A 231 -25.95 17.12 13.64
N ARG A 232 -25.85 16.16 12.69
CA ARG A 232 -25.78 16.46 11.26
C ARG A 232 -26.71 15.56 10.45
N TYR A 233 -27.49 16.18 9.58
CA TYR A 233 -28.29 15.53 8.55
C TYR A 233 -27.95 16.17 7.21
N THR A 234 -28.06 15.40 6.14
CA THR A 234 -27.91 15.95 4.80
C THR A 234 -29.01 16.98 4.54
N VAL A 235 -28.61 18.20 4.17
CA VAL A 235 -29.52 19.22 3.66
C VAL A 235 -29.46 19.22 2.14
N THR A 236 -30.55 18.81 1.49
CA THR A 236 -30.62 18.69 0.03
C THR A 236 -30.36 20.03 -0.65
N ASN A 237 -29.56 20.03 -1.73
CA ASN A 237 -29.17 21.22 -2.50
C ASN A 237 -28.41 22.30 -1.71
N ARG A 238 -27.88 21.98 -0.53
CA ARG A 238 -27.10 22.89 0.32
C ARG A 238 -25.74 22.27 0.70
N PRO A 239 -24.78 22.18 -0.23
CA PRO A 239 -23.46 21.58 0.02
C PRO A 239 -22.66 22.37 1.08
N ASP A 240 -22.92 23.67 1.19
CA ASP A 240 -22.39 24.56 2.24
C ASP A 240 -22.73 24.01 3.64
N LEU A 241 -23.99 23.64 3.87
CA LEU A 241 -24.44 23.09 5.16
C LEU A 241 -23.98 21.64 5.40
N ASN A 242 -23.52 20.97 4.34
CA ASN A 242 -23.02 19.60 4.39
C ASN A 242 -21.48 19.52 4.48
N THR A 243 -20.79 20.65 4.52
CA THR A 243 -19.32 20.73 4.56
C THR A 243 -18.84 21.25 5.91
N MET A 244 -17.73 20.71 6.43
CA MET A 244 -17.05 21.30 7.58
C MET A 244 -15.99 22.28 7.11
N HIS A 245 -15.99 23.48 7.71
CA HIS A 245 -15.01 24.54 7.40
C HIS A 245 -13.78 24.52 8.31
N THR A 246 -13.75 23.61 9.29
CA THR A 246 -12.63 23.40 10.19
C THR A 246 -12.45 21.90 10.47
N ALA A 247 -11.29 21.52 11.02
CA ALA A 247 -11.02 20.15 11.40
C ALA A 247 -11.87 19.73 12.62
N ILE A 248 -12.32 18.47 12.66
CA ILE A 248 -12.84 17.87 13.90
C ILE A 248 -11.66 17.41 14.74
N ASN A 249 -11.53 17.96 15.94
CA ASN A 249 -10.66 17.37 16.96
C ASN A 249 -11.47 16.37 17.79
N MET A 250 -11.10 15.08 17.72
CA MET A 250 -11.78 14.03 18.48
C MET A 250 -11.31 13.95 19.95
N GLY A 251 -10.28 14.68 20.36
CA GLY A 251 -9.79 14.67 21.74
C GLY A 251 -9.27 13.30 22.22
N GLY A 252 -8.84 12.44 21.29
CA GLY A 252 -8.46 11.05 21.58
C GLY A 252 -9.60 10.03 21.57
N ASN A 253 -10.82 10.44 21.21
CA ASN A 253 -11.98 9.56 21.09
C ASN A 253 -12.03 8.84 19.74
N ASN A 254 -12.79 7.74 19.71
CA ASN A 254 -12.93 6.87 18.55
C ASN A 254 -14.00 7.39 17.57
N ILE A 255 -13.82 7.08 16.29
CA ILE A 255 -14.91 7.07 15.29
C ILE A 255 -15.34 5.62 15.13
N ASN A 256 -16.51 5.26 15.67
CA ASN A 256 -17.04 3.90 15.58
C ASN A 256 -18.01 3.78 14.39
N ASN A 257 -17.99 2.62 13.72
CA ASN A 257 -18.92 2.26 12.65
C ASN A 257 -18.95 3.28 11.47
N GLY A 258 -17.80 3.90 11.18
CA GLY A 258 -17.64 4.70 9.97
C GLY A 258 -17.75 3.81 8.73
N GLY A 259 -18.46 4.29 7.70
CA GLY A 259 -18.46 3.66 6.39
C GLY A 259 -17.18 4.01 5.62
N THR A 260 -17.32 4.69 4.49
CA THR A 260 -16.18 5.16 3.71
C THR A 260 -15.63 6.48 4.27
N ILE A 261 -14.32 6.53 4.52
CA ILE A 261 -13.60 7.76 4.86
C ILE A 261 -12.68 8.11 3.67
N ASN A 262 -13.13 9.02 2.81
CA ASN A 262 -12.34 9.46 1.67
C ASN A 262 -11.45 10.65 2.07
N THR A 263 -10.14 10.44 2.11
CA THR A 263 -9.15 11.44 2.54
C THR A 263 -7.96 11.44 1.60
N ALA A 264 -7.24 12.57 1.54
CA ALA A 264 -6.00 12.65 0.76
C ALA A 264 -4.85 11.86 1.41
N ALA A 265 -4.83 11.78 2.75
CA ALA A 265 -3.79 11.11 3.51
C ALA A 265 -4.30 10.63 4.87
N VAL A 266 -3.75 9.50 5.33
CA VAL A 266 -3.95 8.97 6.68
C VAL A 266 -2.61 9.01 7.41
N THR A 267 -2.55 9.75 8.53
CA THR A 267 -1.38 9.77 9.42
C THR A 267 -1.77 9.09 10.72
N ALA A 268 -1.24 7.88 10.93
CA ALA A 268 -1.41 7.13 12.17
C ALA A 268 -0.10 7.13 12.95
N SER A 269 -0.14 7.56 14.22
CA SER A 269 1.01 7.46 15.14
C SER A 269 1.19 6.05 15.71
N GLY A 270 0.15 5.21 15.61
CA GLY A 270 0.14 3.82 16.02
C GLY A 270 -0.07 2.85 14.85
N ALA A 271 -0.67 1.69 15.15
CA ALA A 271 -0.95 0.68 14.15
C ALA A 271 -2.12 1.06 13.23
N LEU A 272 -2.00 0.75 11.94
CA LEU A 272 -3.12 0.66 11.02
C LEU A 272 -3.60 -0.80 10.99
N GLN A 273 -4.68 -1.10 11.69
CA GLN A 273 -5.32 -2.42 11.66
C GLN A 273 -6.31 -2.46 10.49
N SER A 274 -5.98 -3.23 9.46
CA SER A 274 -6.81 -3.37 8.25
C SER A 274 -6.63 -4.76 7.67
N ASP A 275 -7.70 -5.33 7.12
CA ASP A 275 -7.67 -6.61 6.41
C ASP A 275 -6.86 -6.52 5.10
N SER A 276 -6.87 -5.34 4.47
CA SER A 276 -6.16 -5.09 3.22
C SER A 276 -5.64 -3.65 3.14
N VAL A 277 -4.44 -3.49 2.61
CA VAL A 277 -3.82 -2.19 2.33
C VAL A 277 -3.41 -2.17 0.86
N THR A 278 -4.17 -1.43 0.05
CA THR A 278 -3.83 -1.15 -1.35
C THR A 278 -3.17 0.21 -1.44
N THR A 279 -1.89 0.24 -1.81
CA THR A 279 -1.10 1.47 -1.97
C THR A 279 -0.16 1.35 -3.16
N ASN A 280 0.18 2.47 -3.80
CA ASN A 280 1.22 2.52 -4.84
C ASN A 280 2.60 2.21 -4.25
N THR A 281 2.84 2.53 -2.98
CA THR A 281 4.12 2.32 -2.31
C THR A 281 3.88 1.99 -0.84
N LEU A 282 4.43 0.87 -0.38
CA LEU A 282 4.51 0.52 1.02
C LEU A 282 5.96 0.73 1.49
N THR A 283 6.18 1.75 2.31
CA THR A 283 7.48 1.98 2.97
C THR A 283 7.38 1.48 4.40
N ALA A 284 8.11 0.42 4.73
CA ALA A 284 8.22 -0.11 6.08
C ALA A 284 9.64 0.17 6.61
N ASN A 285 9.75 0.99 7.65
CA ASN A 285 11.06 1.40 8.19
C ASN A 285 11.80 0.24 8.90
N THR A 286 11.07 -0.74 9.42
CA THR A 286 11.65 -1.83 10.22
C THR A 286 11.51 -3.18 9.52
N SER A 287 10.28 -3.58 9.19
CA SER A 287 10.02 -4.91 8.63
C SER A 287 8.66 -4.99 7.96
N VAL A 288 8.55 -5.85 6.96
CA VAL A 288 7.26 -6.36 6.43
C VAL A 288 7.11 -7.80 6.91
N ASN A 289 6.19 -8.03 7.86
CA ASN A 289 5.87 -9.37 8.33
C ASN A 289 4.62 -9.86 7.59
N THR A 290 4.78 -10.86 6.74
CA THR A 290 3.71 -11.45 5.92
C THR A 290 3.93 -12.94 5.75
N SER A 291 2.85 -13.71 5.66
CA SER A 291 2.90 -15.13 5.29
C SER A 291 3.41 -15.34 3.86
N THR A 292 3.10 -14.40 2.97
CA THR A 292 3.48 -14.45 1.55
C THR A 292 3.92 -13.07 1.08
N LEU A 293 5.11 -13.00 0.47
CA LEU A 293 5.59 -11.82 -0.25
C LEU A 293 5.68 -12.15 -1.74
N THR A 294 4.81 -11.54 -2.55
CA THR A 294 4.85 -11.66 -4.01
C THR A 294 5.33 -10.34 -4.59
N ALA A 295 6.48 -10.37 -5.27
CA ALA A 295 7.03 -9.22 -5.98
C ALA A 295 6.99 -9.47 -7.49
N SER A 296 6.31 -8.61 -8.25
CA SER A 296 6.13 -8.79 -9.70
C SER A 296 7.40 -8.51 -10.53
N ASN A 297 8.35 -7.76 -9.97
CA ASN A 297 9.57 -7.37 -10.70
C ASN A 297 10.84 -7.89 -10.02
N SER A 298 11.10 -7.48 -8.77
CA SER A 298 12.32 -7.88 -8.06
C SER A 298 12.15 -7.81 -6.54
N ILE A 299 13.01 -8.56 -5.85
CA ILE A 299 13.27 -8.42 -4.42
C ILE A 299 14.75 -8.08 -4.27
N THR A 300 15.04 -6.87 -3.78
CA THR A 300 16.41 -6.45 -3.47
C THR A 300 16.59 -6.48 -1.96
N THR A 301 17.55 -7.27 -1.48
CA THR A 301 17.83 -7.43 -0.05
C THR A 301 19.33 -7.66 0.16
N ASN A 302 19.85 -7.26 1.32
CA ASN A 302 21.21 -7.59 1.73
C ASN A 302 21.35 -9.08 2.05
N ALA A 303 20.28 -9.73 2.50
CA ALA A 303 20.26 -11.15 2.81
C ALA A 303 18.88 -11.75 2.53
N LEU A 304 18.86 -12.92 1.89
CA LEU A 304 17.65 -13.72 1.69
C LEU A 304 17.83 -15.06 2.42
N THR A 305 17.03 -15.29 3.46
CA THR A 305 16.98 -16.58 4.15
C THR A 305 15.69 -17.29 3.74
N ALA A 306 15.82 -18.41 3.05
CA ALA A 306 14.69 -19.25 2.65
C ALA A 306 14.77 -20.61 3.36
N ASN A 307 13.73 -20.97 4.09
CA ASN A 307 13.71 -22.20 4.90
C ASN A 307 13.50 -23.49 4.09
N ASN A 308 12.97 -23.37 2.86
CA ASN A 308 12.63 -24.53 2.04
C ASN A 308 13.38 -24.50 0.71
N SER A 309 13.08 -23.51 -0.13
CA SER A 309 13.65 -23.46 -1.48
C SER A 309 13.78 -22.02 -1.98
N ILE A 310 14.70 -21.84 -2.91
CA ILE A 310 14.83 -20.64 -3.73
C ILE A 310 14.65 -21.10 -5.18
N ASN A 311 13.50 -20.80 -5.76
CA ASN A 311 13.24 -21.06 -7.17
C ASN A 311 13.53 -19.77 -7.96
N THR A 312 14.58 -19.79 -8.77
CA THR A 312 15.00 -18.65 -9.59
C THR A 312 15.46 -19.14 -10.97
N ASN A 313 15.27 -18.30 -12.00
CA ASN A 313 15.79 -18.56 -13.34
C ASN A 313 17.32 -18.49 -13.38
N ALA A 314 17.92 -17.62 -12.56
CA ALA A 314 19.37 -17.46 -12.45
C ALA A 314 19.77 -17.08 -11.03
N LEU A 315 20.88 -17.64 -10.55
CA LEU A 315 21.49 -17.30 -9.28
C LEU A 315 22.87 -16.69 -9.53
N TYR A 316 22.98 -15.38 -9.37
CA TYR A 316 24.25 -14.66 -9.42
C TYR A 316 24.75 -14.47 -7.99
N ALA A 317 25.66 -15.34 -7.55
CA ALA A 317 26.19 -15.32 -6.20
C ALA A 317 27.73 -15.24 -6.22
N ASN A 318 28.32 -14.53 -5.25
CA ASN A 318 29.78 -14.49 -5.08
C ASN A 318 30.34 -15.85 -4.67
N GLY A 319 29.55 -16.66 -3.95
CA GLY A 319 29.85 -18.04 -3.61
C GLY A 319 28.58 -18.82 -3.31
N ILE A 320 28.63 -20.13 -3.49
CA ILE A 320 27.53 -21.06 -3.18
C ILE A 320 28.10 -22.18 -2.32
N THR A 321 27.58 -22.33 -1.10
CA THR A 321 27.89 -23.45 -0.21
C THR A 321 26.65 -24.32 -0.07
N THR A 322 26.77 -25.59 -0.44
CA THR A 322 25.69 -26.58 -0.36
C THR A 322 26.05 -27.69 0.60
N TYR A 323 25.18 -27.97 1.57
CA TYR A 323 25.33 -29.12 2.47
C TYR A 323 24.84 -30.44 1.85
N GLY A 324 23.97 -30.34 0.83
CA GLY A 324 23.43 -31.48 0.10
C GLY A 324 24.07 -31.66 -1.28
N ASN A 325 23.39 -32.43 -2.12
CA ASN A 325 23.82 -32.69 -3.50
C ASN A 325 23.57 -31.47 -4.39
N VAL A 326 24.51 -31.21 -5.32
CA VAL A 326 24.30 -30.29 -6.44
C VAL A 326 23.89 -31.12 -7.65
N SER A 327 22.66 -30.94 -8.14
CA SER A 327 22.17 -31.54 -9.38
C SER A 327 22.06 -30.46 -10.44
N ALA A 328 22.92 -30.52 -11.47
CA ALA A 328 22.89 -29.63 -12.61
C ALA A 328 22.50 -30.42 -13.86
N THR A 329 21.45 -29.99 -14.55
CA THR A 329 21.01 -30.60 -15.82
C THR A 329 21.81 -30.07 -17.02
N GLY A 330 22.43 -28.89 -16.86
CA GLY A 330 23.29 -28.27 -17.85
C GLY A 330 24.78 -28.55 -17.63
N THR A 331 25.62 -27.78 -18.31
CA THR A 331 27.08 -27.84 -18.15
C THR A 331 27.51 -27.17 -16.84
N VAL A 332 28.47 -27.77 -16.13
CA VAL A 332 29.15 -27.17 -14.98
C VAL A 332 30.54 -26.71 -15.42
N THR A 333 30.78 -25.40 -15.42
CA THR A 333 32.08 -24.80 -15.74
C THR A 333 32.70 -24.22 -14.47
N ALA A 334 33.93 -24.62 -14.15
CA ALA A 334 34.71 -24.07 -13.05
C ALA A 334 36.00 -23.46 -13.61
N ASN A 335 36.25 -22.18 -13.32
CA ASN A 335 37.49 -21.50 -13.72
C ASN A 335 38.67 -21.85 -12.80
N GLY A 336 38.39 -22.40 -11.61
CA GLY A 336 39.38 -22.89 -10.67
C GLY A 336 39.43 -24.42 -10.61
N THR A 337 39.87 -24.96 -9.49
CA THR A 337 39.99 -26.40 -9.28
C THR A 337 38.65 -27.02 -8.89
N ILE A 338 38.36 -28.23 -9.41
CA ILE A 338 37.29 -29.10 -8.90
C ILE A 338 37.94 -30.13 -7.98
N THR A 339 37.66 -30.07 -6.68
CA THR A 339 38.17 -31.03 -5.69
C THR A 339 36.99 -31.82 -5.10
N GLY A 340 37.03 -33.14 -5.23
CA GLY A 340 36.08 -34.03 -4.58
C GLY A 340 36.70 -34.66 -3.33
N GLY A 341 35.97 -34.70 -2.21
CA GLY A 341 36.38 -35.50 -1.05
C GLY A 341 36.31 -37.02 -1.28
N GLY A 342 35.72 -37.45 -2.40
CA GLY A 342 35.60 -38.85 -2.82
C GLY A 342 36.11 -39.07 -4.24
N THR A 343 35.24 -39.50 -5.15
CA THR A 343 35.60 -39.78 -6.55
C THR A 343 35.04 -38.72 -7.51
N VAL A 344 35.74 -38.50 -8.63
CA VAL A 344 35.21 -37.77 -9.78
C VAL A 344 34.95 -38.80 -10.89
N ARG A 345 33.67 -39.01 -11.23
CA ARG A 345 33.26 -40.00 -12.23
C ARG A 345 32.61 -39.31 -13.43
N ALA A 346 33.08 -39.64 -14.63
CA ALA A 346 32.45 -39.27 -15.89
C ALA A 346 31.78 -40.51 -16.52
N ASN A 347 30.53 -40.38 -16.99
CA ASN A 347 29.87 -41.43 -17.78
C ASN A 347 30.41 -41.52 -19.21
N GLY A 348 30.97 -40.41 -19.71
CA GLY A 348 31.67 -40.33 -20.99
C GLY A 348 33.19 -40.37 -20.80
N ARG A 349 33.88 -39.43 -21.44
CA ARG A 349 35.35 -39.31 -21.36
C ARG A 349 35.75 -38.29 -20.29
N LEU A 350 36.84 -38.57 -19.57
CA LEU A 350 37.61 -37.57 -18.84
C LEU A 350 38.80 -37.16 -19.72
N SER A 351 38.89 -35.88 -20.05
CA SER A 351 39.97 -35.33 -20.90
C SER A 351 40.63 -34.14 -20.22
N ALA A 352 41.95 -34.09 -20.26
CA ALA A 352 42.75 -32.93 -19.86
C ALA A 352 43.29 -32.24 -21.12
N GLY A 353 43.41 -30.89 -21.08
CA GLY A 353 44.05 -30.12 -22.15
C GLY A 353 45.57 -30.28 -22.19
N GLU A 354 46.18 -30.60 -21.05
CA GLU A 354 47.62 -30.88 -20.92
C GLU A 354 47.83 -32.36 -20.56
N TYR A 355 47.89 -32.68 -19.26
CA TYR A 355 48.23 -34.02 -18.77
C TYR A 355 47.21 -34.51 -17.73
N LEU A 356 46.98 -35.83 -17.68
CA LEU A 356 46.28 -36.47 -16.57
C LEU A 356 47.30 -36.93 -15.54
N GLN A 357 47.43 -36.18 -14.44
CA GLN A 357 48.33 -36.53 -13.35
C GLN A 357 47.71 -37.61 -12.46
N LEU A 358 48.48 -38.65 -12.16
CA LEU A 358 48.12 -39.72 -11.24
C LEU A 358 48.98 -39.58 -9.98
N ASP A 359 48.38 -39.15 -8.87
CA ASP A 359 49.12 -38.88 -7.63
C ASP A 359 49.52 -40.15 -6.89
N ALA A 360 48.69 -41.19 -6.97
CA ALA A 360 48.96 -42.49 -6.35
C ALA A 360 50.11 -43.21 -7.06
N VAL A 361 51.10 -43.63 -6.26
CA VAL A 361 52.23 -44.46 -6.71
C VAL A 361 51.95 -45.93 -6.38
N ALA A 362 52.09 -46.79 -7.36
CA ALA A 362 51.99 -48.24 -7.23
C ALA A 362 53.35 -48.91 -7.43
N THR A 363 53.53 -50.11 -6.86
CA THR A 363 54.75 -50.91 -7.04
C THR A 363 54.42 -52.11 -7.93
N ALA A 364 55.22 -52.34 -8.96
CA ALA A 364 55.01 -53.48 -9.86
C ALA A 364 55.03 -54.82 -9.09
N GLY A 365 54.14 -55.74 -9.46
CA GLY A 365 54.00 -57.06 -8.84
C GLY A 365 53.17 -57.08 -7.54
N THR A 366 52.78 -55.94 -6.97
CA THR A 366 51.91 -55.90 -5.79
C THR A 366 50.44 -56.01 -6.16
N ALA A 367 49.61 -56.43 -5.19
CA ALA A 367 48.18 -56.64 -5.40
C ALA A 367 47.44 -55.32 -5.70
N CYS A 368 46.41 -55.41 -6.56
CA CYS A 368 45.56 -54.29 -6.93
C CYS A 368 44.12 -54.75 -7.20
N SER A 369 43.15 -53.84 -7.04
CA SER A 369 41.75 -54.10 -7.36
C SER A 369 41.00 -52.78 -7.55
N PRO A 370 40.01 -52.71 -8.47
CA PRO A 370 39.67 -53.72 -9.46
C PRO A 370 40.69 -53.77 -10.62
N ASN A 371 40.63 -54.82 -11.43
CA ASN A 371 41.33 -54.83 -12.72
C ASN A 371 40.91 -53.65 -13.60
N GLY A 372 41.87 -53.06 -14.30
CA GLY A 372 41.66 -51.91 -15.18
C GLY A 372 42.02 -50.55 -14.57
N LEU A 373 42.42 -50.48 -13.30
CA LEU A 373 43.03 -49.28 -12.74
C LEU A 373 44.35 -48.94 -13.45
N VAL A 374 44.63 -47.64 -13.56
CA VAL A 374 45.88 -47.11 -14.10
C VAL A 374 46.56 -46.28 -13.00
N SER A 375 47.86 -46.47 -12.83
CA SER A 375 48.71 -45.76 -11.88
C SER A 375 50.10 -45.57 -12.48
N ARG A 376 51.08 -45.15 -11.68
CA ARG A 376 52.48 -45.02 -12.05
C ARG A 376 53.38 -45.58 -10.96
N ASP A 377 54.59 -45.98 -11.33
CA ASP A 377 55.64 -46.25 -10.35
C ASP A 377 56.29 -44.94 -9.81
N SER A 378 57.26 -45.08 -8.92
CA SER A 378 57.99 -43.95 -8.34
C SER A 378 58.83 -43.16 -9.35
N ASN A 379 59.16 -43.78 -10.50
CA ASN A 379 59.93 -43.17 -11.58
C ASN A 379 59.01 -42.56 -12.67
N GLY A 380 57.70 -42.77 -12.56
CA GLY A 380 56.69 -42.25 -13.48
C GLY A 380 56.27 -43.20 -14.59
N ALA A 381 56.73 -44.46 -14.60
CA ALA A 381 56.31 -45.44 -15.61
C ALA A 381 54.86 -45.88 -15.36
N ILE A 382 54.07 -46.03 -16.43
CA ILE A 382 52.65 -46.41 -16.33
C ILE A 382 52.49 -47.86 -15.90
N LEU A 383 51.67 -48.06 -14.87
CA LEU A 383 51.24 -49.36 -14.37
C LEU A 383 49.75 -49.54 -14.63
N SER A 384 49.36 -50.78 -14.96
CA SER A 384 47.96 -51.17 -15.13
C SER A 384 47.65 -52.36 -14.23
N CYS A 385 46.53 -52.29 -13.53
CA CYS A 385 46.06 -53.39 -12.69
C CYS A 385 45.48 -54.50 -13.57
N GLN A 386 46.16 -55.65 -13.62
CA GLN A 386 45.78 -56.78 -14.46
C GLN A 386 45.85 -58.06 -13.64
N SER A 387 44.81 -58.89 -13.72
CA SER A 387 44.73 -60.16 -12.97
C SER A 387 45.03 -60.01 -11.47
N GLY A 388 44.64 -58.88 -10.87
CA GLY A 388 44.83 -58.57 -9.45
C GLY A 388 46.22 -58.08 -9.06
N VAL A 389 47.11 -57.80 -10.02
CA VAL A 389 48.48 -57.29 -9.76
C VAL A 389 48.84 -56.09 -10.63
N TRP A 390 49.65 -55.18 -10.10
CA TRP A 390 50.19 -54.06 -10.87
C TRP A 390 51.23 -54.54 -11.87
N ALA A 391 50.89 -54.50 -13.16
CA ALA A 391 51.76 -54.92 -14.24
C ALA A 391 52.39 -53.71 -14.95
N THR A 392 53.66 -53.84 -15.30
CA THR A 392 54.35 -52.93 -16.22
C THR A 392 53.87 -53.17 -17.64
N SER A 393 53.74 -52.11 -18.42
CA SER A 393 53.39 -52.16 -19.84
C SER A 393 54.61 -52.56 -20.70
N SER A 394 55.16 -53.76 -20.49
CA SER A 394 56.33 -54.25 -21.23
C SER A 394 55.93 -54.98 -22.51
N VAL A 395 56.17 -54.35 -23.66
CA VAL A 395 56.21 -54.99 -24.99
C VAL A 395 57.59 -55.67 -25.14
N GLY A 396 57.81 -56.77 -24.43
CA GLY A 396 59.11 -57.47 -24.41
C GLY A 396 59.16 -58.63 -25.40
N TRP A 397 60.03 -58.56 -26.41
CA TRP A 397 60.35 -59.69 -27.30
C TRP A 397 60.93 -60.86 -26.49
N LYS A 398 60.38 -62.08 -26.65
CA LYS A 398 60.91 -63.28 -25.99
C LYS A 398 62.09 -63.86 -26.80
N THR A 399 63.16 -64.26 -26.13
CA THR A 399 64.31 -64.97 -26.72
C THR A 399 63.90 -66.33 -27.31
N PRO A 400 64.40 -66.75 -28.49
CA PRO A 400 64.02 -68.02 -29.10
C PRO A 400 64.66 -69.24 -28.43
N PRO A 401 64.07 -70.44 -28.59
CA PRO A 401 64.60 -71.69 -28.04
C PRO A 401 65.81 -72.23 -28.81
N ALA A 402 66.67 -72.99 -28.10
CA ALA A 402 67.85 -73.66 -28.65
C ALA A 402 67.49 -74.71 -29.71
N GLN A 403 68.29 -74.81 -30.78
CA GLN A 403 67.97 -75.60 -31.97
C GLN A 403 69.26 -76.01 -32.72
N THR A 404 69.22 -77.07 -33.54
CA THR A 404 70.38 -77.69 -34.21
C THR A 404 70.07 -78.04 -35.68
N ILE A 405 71.01 -77.83 -36.59
CA ILE A 405 71.03 -78.36 -37.96
C ILE A 405 72.22 -79.31 -38.13
N SER A 406 72.01 -80.41 -38.85
CA SER A 406 73.04 -81.38 -39.24
C SER A 406 72.94 -81.66 -40.74
N CYS A 407 74.10 -81.78 -41.40
CA CYS A 407 74.25 -81.94 -42.85
C CYS A 407 75.23 -83.05 -43.17
N MET A 408 74.89 -83.93 -44.12
CA MET A 408 75.76 -85.03 -44.51
C MET A 408 75.92 -85.17 -46.02
N THR A 409 77.12 -85.55 -46.44
CA THR A 409 77.47 -86.01 -47.79
C THR A 409 78.21 -87.35 -47.70
N ASN A 410 78.57 -87.92 -48.85
CA ASN A 410 79.32 -89.17 -48.91
C ASN A 410 80.66 -89.13 -48.16
N ASN A 411 81.25 -87.92 -48.05
CA ASN A 411 82.61 -87.72 -47.53
C ASN A 411 82.67 -86.72 -46.34
N PHE A 412 81.59 -86.03 -45.98
CA PHE A 412 81.60 -85.04 -44.87
C PHE A 412 80.27 -84.97 -44.11
N GLU A 413 80.33 -84.70 -42.81
CA GLU A 413 79.21 -84.39 -41.92
C GLU A 413 79.46 -83.06 -41.21
N ALA A 414 78.50 -82.15 -41.17
CA ALA A 414 78.64 -80.80 -40.64
C ALA A 414 77.42 -80.40 -39.79
N ASP A 415 77.65 -79.89 -38.58
CA ASP A 415 76.61 -79.51 -37.63
C ASP A 415 76.71 -78.03 -37.23
N ALA A 416 75.57 -77.40 -36.95
CA ALA A 416 75.46 -76.08 -36.33
C ALA A 416 74.35 -76.05 -35.27
N LYS A 417 74.63 -75.47 -34.11
CA LYS A 417 73.69 -75.34 -32.99
C LYS A 417 73.67 -73.92 -32.45
N ILE A 418 72.48 -73.37 -32.18
CA ILE A 418 72.32 -72.15 -31.37
C ILE A 418 71.74 -72.51 -30.01
N ASP A 419 72.32 -71.99 -28.94
CA ASP A 419 71.81 -72.21 -27.58
C ASP A 419 70.80 -71.12 -27.14
N ALA A 420 70.21 -71.30 -25.96
CA ALA A 420 69.19 -70.39 -25.41
C ALA A 420 69.74 -68.98 -25.07
N SER A 421 71.07 -68.80 -25.08
CA SER A 421 71.73 -67.52 -24.89
C SER A 421 72.11 -66.83 -26.21
N GLY A 422 71.82 -67.47 -27.35
CA GLY A 422 72.11 -66.94 -28.68
C GLY A 422 73.52 -67.25 -29.20
N VAL A 423 74.28 -68.13 -28.54
CA VAL A 423 75.63 -68.53 -28.96
C VAL A 423 75.55 -69.65 -30.00
N VAL A 424 76.36 -69.57 -31.07
CA VAL A 424 76.41 -70.55 -32.14
C VAL A 424 77.65 -71.44 -32.03
N GLN A 425 77.46 -72.75 -32.19
CA GLN A 425 78.52 -73.76 -32.21
C GLN A 425 78.47 -74.52 -33.53
N THR A 426 79.63 -74.84 -34.11
CA THR A 426 79.72 -75.59 -35.38
C THR A 426 80.74 -76.72 -35.32
N ARG A 427 80.47 -77.82 -36.03
CA ARG A 427 81.34 -79.01 -36.12
C ARG A 427 81.44 -79.47 -37.57
N LEU A 428 82.62 -79.91 -38.00
CA LEU A 428 82.84 -80.54 -39.30
C LEU A 428 83.60 -81.86 -39.14
N ILE A 429 83.13 -82.90 -39.80
CA ILE A 429 83.64 -84.27 -39.75
C ILE A 429 83.93 -84.71 -41.18
N GLU A 430 85.14 -85.20 -41.44
CA GLU A 430 85.54 -85.83 -42.69
C GLU A 430 85.37 -87.35 -42.60
N LEU A 431 84.85 -87.94 -43.67
CA LEU A 431 84.56 -89.37 -43.83
C LEU A 431 85.41 -89.92 -44.99
N VAL A 432 86.51 -90.61 -44.68
CA VAL A 432 87.42 -91.17 -45.70
C VAL A 432 87.14 -92.67 -45.86
N ASN A 433 86.89 -93.13 -47.09
CA ASN A 433 86.83 -94.57 -47.38
C ASN A 433 88.25 -95.14 -47.44
N VAL A 434 88.60 -96.06 -46.54
CA VAL A 434 89.85 -96.82 -46.58
C VAL A 434 89.54 -98.30 -46.82
N SER A 435 90.55 -99.08 -47.24
CA SER A 435 90.40 -100.49 -47.65
C SER A 435 89.88 -101.42 -46.54
N SER A 436 89.81 -100.96 -45.29
CA SER A 436 89.29 -101.69 -44.12
C SER A 436 87.98 -101.12 -43.55
N GLY A 437 87.31 -100.18 -44.23
CA GLY A 437 86.10 -99.49 -43.76
C GLY A 437 86.21 -97.96 -43.80
N LYS A 438 85.21 -97.22 -43.29
CA LYS A 438 85.25 -95.74 -43.23
C LYS A 438 86.06 -95.27 -42.00
N SER A 439 87.06 -94.41 -42.22
CA SER A 439 87.76 -93.66 -41.15
C SER A 439 87.09 -92.29 -40.96
N LYS A 440 87.01 -91.79 -39.72
CA LYS A 440 86.41 -90.49 -39.38
C LYS A 440 87.43 -89.58 -38.68
N THR A 441 87.54 -88.33 -39.12
CA THR A 441 88.33 -87.26 -38.48
C THR A 441 87.44 -86.04 -38.25
N ALA A 442 87.41 -85.48 -37.02
CA ALA A 442 86.47 -84.44 -36.61
C ALA A 442 87.16 -83.16 -36.09
N TRP A 443 86.55 -82.00 -36.35
CA TRP A 443 87.01 -80.67 -35.96
C TRP A 443 85.86 -79.84 -35.33
N ASP A 444 86.03 -79.39 -34.09
CA ASP A 444 85.01 -78.69 -33.28
C ASP A 444 85.37 -77.21 -33.03
N TRP A 445 84.40 -76.29 -33.17
CA TRP A 445 84.63 -74.85 -32.98
C TRP A 445 83.42 -74.12 -32.34
N GLN A 446 83.72 -73.14 -31.49
CA GLN A 446 82.74 -72.21 -30.92
C GLN A 446 82.98 -70.81 -31.51
N VAL A 447 81.93 -70.17 -32.01
CA VAL A 447 82.03 -68.81 -32.55
C VAL A 447 81.02 -67.92 -31.85
N GLY A 448 81.48 -66.80 -31.31
CA GLY A 448 80.60 -65.69 -30.94
C GLY A 448 79.87 -65.16 -32.18
N VAL A 449 78.77 -64.44 -31.97
CA VAL A 449 77.93 -63.89 -33.04
C VAL A 449 78.77 -63.07 -34.06
N GLY A 450 79.01 -63.62 -35.27
CA GLY A 450 79.82 -63.01 -36.34
C GLY A 450 80.40 -64.02 -37.36
N THR A 451 80.68 -63.58 -38.59
CA THR A 451 81.26 -64.43 -39.65
C THR A 451 82.73 -64.78 -39.34
N SER A 452 83.13 -66.05 -39.46
CA SER A 452 84.53 -66.47 -39.29
C SER A 452 84.97 -67.45 -40.39
N SER A 453 86.22 -67.35 -40.83
CA SER A 453 86.86 -68.23 -41.81
C SER A 453 88.03 -68.99 -41.18
N ILE A 454 88.33 -70.20 -41.64
CA ILE A 454 89.30 -71.13 -41.00
C ILE A 454 90.44 -71.49 -41.98
N LYS A 455 91.67 -71.69 -41.48
CA LYS A 455 92.87 -72.14 -42.22
C LYS A 455 93.40 -73.47 -41.66
N ASP A 456 93.89 -74.37 -42.51
CA ASP A 456 94.68 -75.54 -42.07
C ASP A 456 96.20 -75.25 -41.96
N SER A 457 96.97 -76.21 -41.44
CA SER A 457 98.43 -76.13 -41.28
C SER A 457 99.24 -76.25 -42.59
N ALA A 458 98.59 -76.39 -43.74
CA ALA A 458 99.21 -76.45 -45.07
C ALA A 458 98.79 -75.29 -46.00
N GLY A 459 97.98 -74.34 -45.51
CA GLY A 459 97.61 -73.12 -46.24
C GLY A 459 96.43 -73.27 -47.20
N GLY A 460 95.66 -74.37 -47.15
CA GLY A 460 94.39 -74.56 -47.88
C GLY A 460 93.18 -74.21 -47.00
N TYR A 461 92.13 -73.58 -47.56
CA TYR A 461 90.99 -73.06 -46.80
C TYR A 461 89.74 -73.97 -46.87
N PRO A 462 89.19 -74.44 -45.74
CA PRO A 462 87.76 -74.71 -45.59
C PRO A 462 87.05 -73.51 -44.94
N THR A 463 86.00 -72.97 -45.57
CA THR A 463 85.21 -71.86 -44.99
C THR A 463 83.83 -72.36 -44.59
N VAL A 464 83.46 -72.19 -43.32
CA VAL A 464 82.10 -72.42 -42.80
C VAL A 464 81.44 -71.06 -42.56
N VAL A 465 80.45 -70.69 -43.36
CA VAL A 465 79.72 -69.41 -43.17
C VAL A 465 78.40 -69.68 -42.47
N VAL A 466 78.12 -68.90 -41.41
CA VAL A 466 76.84 -68.91 -40.68
C VAL A 466 76.25 -67.50 -40.67
N SER A 467 74.97 -67.36 -41.06
CA SER A 467 74.25 -66.07 -41.11
C SER A 467 73.09 -66.02 -40.09
N VAL A 468 72.85 -64.85 -39.50
CA VAL A 468 71.83 -64.61 -38.45
C VAL A 468 70.41 -64.39 -38.97
N THR A 469 70.22 -64.19 -40.28
CA THR A 469 68.88 -64.09 -40.90
C THR A 469 68.20 -65.44 -41.15
N GLY A 470 68.85 -66.53 -40.73
CA GLY A 470 68.46 -67.91 -40.98
C GLY A 470 69.76 -68.71 -40.99
N LEU A 471 69.97 -69.53 -39.97
CA LEU A 471 71.23 -70.25 -39.74
C LEU A 471 71.48 -71.18 -40.93
N THR A 472 72.31 -70.75 -41.87
CA THR A 472 72.67 -71.50 -43.08
C THR A 472 74.11 -71.97 -42.92
N LEU A 473 74.39 -73.22 -43.26
CA LEU A 473 75.73 -73.81 -43.18
C LEU A 473 76.25 -74.01 -44.61
N MET A 474 77.29 -73.27 -45.00
CA MET A 474 77.93 -73.39 -46.31
C MET A 474 79.39 -73.78 -46.15
N THR A 475 79.84 -74.79 -46.89
CA THR A 475 81.24 -75.24 -46.92
C THR A 475 81.81 -75.18 -48.33
N ASN A 476 82.93 -74.46 -48.54
CA ASN A 476 83.67 -74.42 -49.81
C ASN A 476 85.11 -74.94 -49.65
N TYR A 477 85.61 -75.72 -50.62
CA TYR A 477 86.98 -76.26 -50.68
C TYR A 477 87.64 -75.99 -52.06
N LEU A 478 88.85 -75.40 -52.08
CA LEU A 478 89.70 -75.16 -53.26
C LEU A 478 91.18 -75.36 -52.83
N LEU A 479 92.15 -76.00 -53.51
CA LEU A 479 92.32 -76.51 -54.89
C LEU A 479 93.52 -77.52 -54.94
N ASN A 480 93.39 -78.52 -55.83
CA ASN A 480 94.35 -79.20 -56.75
C ASN A 480 95.86 -79.36 -56.47
N ASN A 481 96.30 -80.64 -56.49
CA ASN A 481 97.34 -81.12 -57.43
C ASN A 481 97.19 -82.60 -57.89
N TYR A 482 96.08 -83.31 -57.58
CA TYR A 482 95.96 -84.76 -57.86
C TYR A 482 94.57 -85.27 -58.36
N GLY A 483 93.72 -84.41 -58.96
CA GLY A 483 92.59 -84.89 -59.79
C GLY A 483 91.35 -85.44 -59.08
N TYR A 484 90.75 -84.71 -58.12
CA TYR A 484 89.45 -85.06 -57.53
C TYR A 484 88.38 -83.97 -57.70
N THR A 485 87.12 -84.39 -57.81
CA THR A 485 85.91 -83.61 -58.12
C THR A 485 85.45 -82.71 -56.96
N VAL A 486 84.92 -81.52 -57.28
CA VAL A 486 84.35 -80.52 -56.35
C VAL A 486 82.94 -80.94 -55.88
N TYR A 487 82.64 -80.81 -54.58
CA TYR A 487 81.28 -80.92 -54.03
C TYR A 487 80.85 -79.58 -53.42
N ASN A 488 79.73 -79.03 -53.89
CA ASN A 488 79.09 -77.86 -53.29
C ASN A 488 78.02 -78.37 -52.31
N LEU A 489 78.03 -77.86 -51.08
CA LEU A 489 77.17 -78.32 -49.98
C LEU A 489 76.16 -77.20 -49.66
N ASP A 490 75.03 -77.20 -50.37
CA ASP A 490 73.91 -76.31 -50.07
C ASP A 490 72.95 -76.99 -49.09
N CYS A 491 73.17 -76.75 -47.81
CA CYS A 491 72.23 -77.11 -46.76
C CYS A 491 71.37 -75.91 -46.38
N VAL A 492 70.21 -75.76 -47.02
CA VAL A 492 69.26 -74.70 -46.68
C VAL A 492 68.17 -75.27 -45.77
N ALA A 493 68.31 -75.06 -44.47
CA ALA A 493 67.18 -75.13 -43.54
C ALA A 493 66.93 -73.71 -43.01
N ASN A 494 65.80 -73.11 -43.38
CA ASN A 494 65.43 -71.74 -42.97
C ASN A 494 64.69 -71.77 -41.61
N TRP A 495 65.12 -70.90 -40.70
CA TRP A 495 64.53 -70.77 -39.36
C TRP A 495 63.55 -69.61 -39.34
N LYS A 496 62.49 -69.71 -38.53
CA LYS A 496 61.57 -68.61 -38.27
C LYS A 496 61.76 -68.14 -36.82
N TRP A 497 62.05 -66.84 -36.66
CA TRP A 497 62.19 -66.15 -35.38
C TRP A 497 60.84 -65.93 -34.69
#